data_AF-A0A1F9DGI1-F1
#
_entry.id   AF-A0A1F9DGI1-F1
#
_cell.length_a   1.000
_cell.length_b   1.000
_cell.length_c   1.000
_cell.angle_alpha   90.00
_cell.angle_beta   90.00
_cell.angle_gamma   90.00
#
_symmetry.space_group_name_H-M   'P 1'
#
loop_
_entity.id
_entity.type
_entity.pdbx_description
1 polymer ?
#
loop_
_entity_poly.entity_id
_entity_poly.type
_entity_poly.pdbx_seq_one_letter_code
_entity_poly.pdbx_strand_id
1 'polypeptide(L)'
;MDVTGLLLALCLMLTVYLIIMIVFYFARRKYKGGLIATVINLVICTVGFLFVADFSLFLSYQYGIKLAFSIHVFFKIIAMIFLSVSGMKFFGK
;
A
#
# COMPACT_ATOMS: atom_id res chain seq x y z
N MET A 1 3.01 -0.61 26.34
CA MET A 1 2.12 -0.82 25.19
C MET A 1 1.97 -2.32 25.02
N ASP A 2 0.76 -2.85 25.19
CA ASP A 2 0.49 -4.27 25.14
C ASP A 2 0.72 -4.82 23.73
N VAL A 3 1.45 -5.93 23.62
CA VAL A 3 1.84 -6.56 22.33
C VAL A 3 0.60 -6.91 21.49
N THR A 4 -0.49 -7.26 22.16
CA THR A 4 -1.82 -7.47 21.58
C THR A 4 -2.40 -6.21 20.92
N GLY A 5 -2.19 -5.03 21.51
CA GLY A 5 -2.63 -3.76 20.92
C GLY A 5 -1.89 -3.42 19.62
N LEU A 6 -0.58 -3.72 19.57
CA LEU A 6 0.24 -3.57 18.37
C LEU A 6 -0.21 -4.50 17.23
N LEU A 7 -0.47 -5.77 17.54
CA LEU A 7 -0.98 -6.74 16.57
C LEU A 7 -2.35 -6.33 16.02
N LEU A 8 -3.24 -5.87 16.89
CA LEU A 8 -4.60 -5.47 16.51
C LEU A 8 -4.58 -4.22 15.63
N ALA A 9 -3.73 -3.24 15.92
CA ALA A 9 -3.51 -2.08 15.07
C ALA A 9 -2.94 -2.45 13.69
N LEU A 10 -2.01 -3.41 13.63
CA LEU A 10 -1.44 -3.88 12.37
C LEU A 10 -2.49 -4.59 11.50
N CYS A 11 -3.30 -5.46 12.10
CA CYS A 11 -4.44 -6.12 11.43
C CYS A 11 -5.47 -5.10 10.93
N LEU A 12 -5.74 -4.06 11.71
CA LEU A 12 -6.64 -2.98 11.31
C LEU A 12 -6.09 -2.23 10.09
N MET A 13 -4.80 -1.87 10.08
CA MET A 13 -4.15 -1.23 8.92
C MET A 13 -4.23 -2.11 7.67
N LEU A 14 -3.90 -3.40 7.79
CA LEU A 14 -3.99 -4.36 6.68
C LEU A 14 -5.42 -4.43 6.11
N THR A 15 -6.43 -4.42 6.99
CA THR A 15 -7.83 -4.42 6.59
C THR A 15 -8.21 -3.15 5.84
N VAL A 16 -7.76 -1.98 6.31
CA VAL A 16 -7.99 -0.70 5.62
C VAL A 16 -7.38 -0.72 4.23
N TYR A 17 -6.15 -1.23 4.06
CA TYR A 17 -5.55 -1.36 2.73
C TYR A 17 -6.34 -2.28 1.80
N LEU A 18 -6.90 -3.39 2.30
CA LEU A 18 -7.78 -4.26 1.51
C LEU A 18 -9.05 -3.53 1.07
N ILE A 19 -9.69 -2.77 1.96
CA ILE A 19 -10.88 -1.96 1.64
C ILE A 19 -10.54 -0.96 0.53
N ILE A 20 -9.44 -0.22 0.66
CA ILE A 20 -8.99 0.74 -0.35
C ILE A 20 -8.80 0.02 -1.68
N MET A 21 -8.11 -1.12 -1.68
CA MET A 21 -7.85 -1.90 -2.90
C MET A 21 -9.16 -2.33 -3.58
N ILE A 22 -10.15 -2.80 -2.83
CA ILE A 22 -11.46 -3.23 -3.35
C ILE A 22 -12.22 -2.04 -3.95
N VAL A 23 -12.27 -0.91 -3.25
CA VAL A 23 -12.97 0.30 -3.72
C VAL A 23 -12.35 0.81 -5.02
N PHE A 24 -11.02 0.92 -5.08
CA PHE A 24 -10.32 1.36 -6.30
C PHE A 24 -10.42 0.31 -7.43
N TYR A 25 -10.44 -0.98 -7.10
CA TYR A 25 -10.67 -2.04 -8.09
C TYR A 25 -12.07 -1.92 -8.72
N PHE A 26 -13.10 -1.64 -7.92
CA PHE A 26 -14.45 -1.41 -8.43
C PHE A 26 -14.51 -0.13 -9.28
N ALA A 27 -13.85 0.94 -8.84
CA ALA A 27 -13.71 2.17 -9.63
C ALA A 27 -13.02 1.90 -10.98
N ARG A 28 -11.97 1.07 -11.01
CA ARG A 28 -11.28 0.68 -12.25
C ARG A 28 -12.21 0.02 -13.27
N ARG A 29 -13.18 -0.79 -12.81
CA ARG A 29 -14.17 -1.41 -13.71
C ARG A 29 -15.11 -0.39 -14.34
N LYS A 30 -15.43 0.68 -13.62
CA LYS A 30 -16.33 1.76 -14.06
C LYS A 30 -15.63 2.75 -15.00
N TYR A 31 -14.36 3.08 -14.75
CA TYR A 31 -13.56 3.99 -15.57
C TYR A 31 -12.63 3.20 -16.50
N LYS A 32 -13.16 2.75 -17.64
CA LYS A 32 -12.35 2.08 -18.68
C LYS A 32 -11.76 3.11 -19.64
N GLY A 33 -10.44 3.31 -19.54
CA GLY A 33 -9.66 4.15 -20.46
C GLY A 33 -9.43 5.58 -19.95
N GLY A 34 -8.43 6.23 -20.53
CA GLY A 34 -8.03 7.60 -20.18
C GLY A 34 -7.10 7.70 -18.96
N LEU A 35 -6.75 8.95 -18.65
CA LEU A 35 -5.79 9.30 -17.60
C LEU A 35 -6.24 8.82 -16.20
N ILE A 36 -7.55 8.82 -15.96
CA ILE A 36 -8.19 8.38 -14.70
C ILE A 36 -7.93 6.89 -14.45
N ALA A 37 -8.06 6.03 -15.48
CA ALA A 37 -7.80 4.60 -15.35
C ALA A 37 -6.32 4.31 -15.02
N THR A 38 -5.40 5.09 -15.58
CA THR A 38 -3.97 5.01 -15.28
C THR A 38 -3.67 5.43 -13.84
N VAL A 39 -4.28 6.51 -13.36
CA VAL A 39 -4.14 6.98 -11.96
C VAL A 39 -4.69 5.94 -10.99
N ILE A 40 -5.89 5.39 -11.24
CA ILE A 40 -6.48 4.32 -10.42
C ILE A 40 -5.53 3.11 -10.36
N ASN A 41 -4.93 2.72 -11.49
CA ASN A 41 -3.98 1.62 -11.51
C ASN A 41 -2.71 1.91 -10.70
N LEU A 42 -2.20 3.15 -10.74
CA LEU A 42 -1.08 3.58 -9.91
C LEU A 42 -1.41 3.59 -8.41
N VAL A 43 -2.61 4.04 -8.03
CA VAL A 43 -3.07 4.02 -6.64
C VAL A 43 -3.18 2.59 -6.12
N ILE A 44 -3.79 1.68 -6.90
CA ILE A 44 -3.87 0.26 -6.54
C ILE A 44 -2.47 -0.33 -6.36
N CYS A 45 -1.53 -0.02 -7.26
CA CYS A 45 -0.13 -0.44 -7.14
C CYS A 45 0.50 0.09 -5.85
N THR A 46 0.35 1.39 -5.59
CA THR A 46 0.89 2.05 -4.39
C THR A 46 0.36 1.41 -3.11
N VAL A 47 -0.96 1.26 -3.00
CA VAL A 47 -1.62 0.65 -1.84
C VAL A 47 -1.22 -0.82 -1.70
N GLY A 48 -1.03 -1.54 -2.81
CA GLY A 48 -0.46 -2.89 -2.80
C GLY A 48 0.96 -2.93 -2.22
N PHE A 49 1.84 -1.99 -2.60
CA PHE A 49 3.18 -1.89 -2.02
C PHE A 49 3.16 -1.52 -0.53
N LEU A 50 2.27 -0.62 -0.09
CA LEU A 50 2.08 -0.35 1.35
C LEU A 50 1.61 -1.60 2.09
N PHE A 51 0.64 -2.34 1.53
CA PHE A 51 0.17 -3.58 2.12
C PHE A 51 1.31 -4.59 2.31
N VAL A 52 2.15 -4.78 1.30
CA VAL A 52 3.32 -5.68 1.40
C VAL A 52 4.36 -5.15 2.39
N ALA A 53 4.55 -3.82 2.47
CA ALA A 53 5.44 -3.21 3.46
C ALA A 53 5.00 -3.56 4.89
N ASP A 54 3.72 -3.34 5.21
CA ASP A 54 3.16 -3.65 6.53
C ASP A 54 3.06 -5.16 6.78
N PHE A 55 2.83 -5.96 5.74
CA PHE A 55 2.89 -7.42 5.84
C PHE A 55 4.32 -7.92 6.13
N SER A 56 5.36 -7.24 5.67
CA SER A 56 6.75 -7.58 6.00
C SER A 56 7.05 -7.50 7.50
N LEU A 57 6.29 -6.70 8.27
CA LEU A 57 6.45 -6.66 9.73
C LEU A 57 5.98 -7.95 10.39
N PHE A 58 5.03 -8.69 9.80
CA PHE A 58 4.69 -10.05 10.25
C PHE A 58 5.86 -11.02 10.03
N LEU A 59 6.61 -10.85 8.94
CA LEU A 59 7.78 -11.67 8.63
C LEU A 59 8.95 -11.44 9.62
N SER A 60 8.94 -10.32 10.35
CA SER A 60 9.87 -10.03 11.45
C SER A 60 9.85 -11.09 12.55
N TYR A 61 8.71 -11.77 12.73
CA TYR A 61 8.58 -12.81 13.75
C TYR A 61 9.48 -14.01 13.47
N GLN A 62 9.76 -14.30 12.18
CA GLN A 62 10.43 -15.52 11.76
C GLN A 62 11.87 -15.29 11.24
N TYR A 63 12.15 -14.15 10.62
CA TYR A 63 13.46 -13.83 10.00
C TYR A 63 14.28 -12.76 10.72
N GLY A 64 13.77 -12.24 11.85
CA GLY A 64 14.43 -11.24 12.67
C GLY A 64 14.15 -9.79 12.27
N ILE A 65 14.22 -8.91 13.27
CA ILE A 65 13.77 -7.51 13.21
C ILE A 65 14.52 -6.68 12.16
N LYS A 66 15.83 -6.93 11.98
CA LYS A 66 16.67 -6.17 11.03
C LYS A 66 16.22 -6.35 9.57
N LEU A 67 16.00 -7.59 9.14
CA LEU A 67 15.63 -7.87 7.75
C LEU A 67 14.21 -7.41 7.44
N ALA A 68 13.26 -7.69 8.34
CA ALA A 68 11.89 -7.26 8.17
C ALA A 68 11.73 -5.74 8.16
N PHE A 69 12.47 -5.02 9.01
CA PHE A 69 12.46 -3.56 9.00
C PHE A 69 13.07 -3.00 7.71
N SER A 70 14.17 -3.59 7.22
CA SER A 70 14.78 -3.16 5.95
C SER A 70 13.82 -3.33 4.77
N ILE A 71 13.12 -4.45 4.69
CA ILE A 71 12.14 -4.71 3.63
C ILE A 71 10.93 -3.78 3.77
N HIS A 72 10.42 -3.59 5.00
CA HIS A 72 9.33 -2.65 5.29
C HIS A 72 9.65 -1.23 4.77
N VAL A 73 10.84 -0.71 5.11
CA VAL A 73 11.27 0.63 4.66
C VAL A 73 11.44 0.68 3.15
N PHE A 74 12.06 -0.34 2.55
CA PHE A 74 12.28 -0.40 1.10
C PHE A 74 10.96 -0.36 0.31
N PHE A 75 9.99 -1.18 0.71
CA PHE A 75 8.66 -1.19 0.10
C PHE A 75 7.92 0.15 0.33
N LYS A 76 8.07 0.78 1.50
CA LYS A 76 7.51 2.13 1.75
C LYS A 76 8.10 3.20 0.84
N ILE A 77 9.40 3.16 0.59
CA ILE A 77 10.05 4.13 -0.31
C ILE A 77 9.49 3.97 -1.74
N ILE A 78 9.39 2.73 -2.22
CA ILE A 78 8.80 2.44 -3.53
C ILE A 78 7.36 2.96 -3.60
N ALA A 79 6.55 2.64 -2.58
CA ALA A 79 5.18 3.14 -2.49
C ALA A 79 5.11 4.67 -2.54
N MET A 80 5.97 5.38 -1.80
CA MET A 80 6.00 6.85 -1.81
C MET A 80 6.38 7.43 -3.18
N ILE A 81 7.29 6.78 -3.91
CA ILE A 81 7.64 7.18 -5.29
C ILE A 81 6.41 7.03 -6.20
N PHE A 82 5.72 5.88 -6.15
CA PHE A 82 4.51 5.66 -6.95
C PHE A 82 3.39 6.64 -6.57
N LEU A 83 3.24 6.98 -5.29
CA LEU A 83 2.29 7.97 -4.82
C LEU A 83 2.58 9.35 -5.43
N SER A 84 3.84 9.78 -5.41
CA SER A 84 4.27 11.06 -6.00
C SER A 84 3.99 11.10 -7.50
N VAL A 85 4.28 10.01 -8.22
CA VAL A 85 4.00 9.91 -9.67
C VAL A 85 2.49 9.90 -9.95
N SER A 86 1.69 9.26 -9.10
CA SER A 86 0.24 9.27 -9.19
C SER A 86 -0.32 10.69 -9.05
N GLY A 87 0.25 11.51 -8.17
CA GLY A 87 -0.12 12.93 -8.01
C GLY A 87 0.29 13.80 -9.20
N MET A 88 1.50 13.62 -9.72
CA MET A 88 2.01 14.41 -10.86
C MET A 88 1.19 14.20 -12.14
N LYS A 89 0.80 12.96 -12.45
CA LYS A 89 -0.05 12.67 -13.62
C LYS A 89 -1.40 13.36 -13.54
N PHE A 90 -1.90 13.65 -12.35
CA PHE A 90 -3.17 14.35 -12.13
C PHE A 90 -3.07 15.86 -12.44
N PHE A 91 -1.87 16.44 -12.37
CA PHE A 91 -1.62 17.88 -12.52
C PHE A 91 -1.25 18.31 -13.95
N GLY A 92 -0.98 17.36 -14.85
CA GLY A 92 -0.52 17.61 -16.22
C GLY A 92 -1.64 17.84 -17.23
N LYS A 93 -2.62 18.69 -16.92
CA LYS A 93 -3.59 19.18 -17.90
C LYS A 93 -3.81 20.68 -17.78
#